data_AF-A0A495IJ65-F1
#
_entry.id   AF-A0A495IJ65-F1
#
_cell.length_a   1.000
_cell.length_b   1.000
_cell.length_c   1.000
_cell.angle_alpha   90.00
_cell.angle_beta   90.00
_cell.angle_gamma   90.00
#
_symmetry.space_group_name_H-M   'P 1'
#
loop_
_entity.id
_entity.type
_entity.pdbx_description
1 polymer ?
#
loop_
_entity_poly.entity_id
_entity_poly.type
_entity_poly.pdbx_seq_one_letter_code
_entity_poly.pdbx_strand_id
1 'polypeptide(L)'
;MSIFALRKPAESHSELAGMADPGAKAQPTLFGEFIAEILGSMMIALFGFGVVAQVTVGAGALGGHDSIAWSWGLGVTFGIFVAGTISGAHLNPAVTLAVALYKGFPWSKVGPYIVAQVIGFFLGALAIYLNYMYSLKAIDPGKTLKTQGVFSTLPGNGTNAYDVHIPQALLDQVLGTAVLVFLIFAITDALGANPTPAVSAIAVGLIVVGIGFALGLNDGYAINPARDFGPRLMEWIVGYKDAWLDQRGTVFFWVPIVGPIIGAIVGGGVYQATIARTLPMTLAKKA
;
A
#
# COMPACT_ATOMS: atom_id res chain seq x y z
N MET A 1 -22.66 -53.79 -38.54
CA MET A 1 -22.11 -53.50 -39.87
C MET A 1 -22.72 -52.18 -40.34
N SER A 2 -22.04 -51.05 -40.10
CA SER A 2 -22.33 -49.75 -40.73
C SER A 2 -21.16 -48.80 -40.40
N ILE A 3 -20.20 -48.66 -41.33
CA ILE A 3 -19.96 -47.48 -42.20
C ILE A 3 -19.07 -46.41 -41.54
N PHE A 4 -17.83 -46.40 -42.02
CA PHE A 4 -16.84 -45.32 -41.96
C PHE A 4 -17.46 -43.97 -42.39
N ALA A 5 -17.31 -42.94 -41.56
CA ALA A 5 -17.39 -41.55 -41.99
C ALA A 5 -16.11 -40.83 -41.52
N LEU A 6 -15.29 -40.50 -42.50
CA LEU A 6 -14.02 -39.80 -42.39
C LEU A 6 -14.22 -38.41 -41.77
N ARG A 7 -13.65 -38.17 -40.59
CA ARG A 7 -13.49 -36.82 -40.04
C ARG A 7 -12.32 -36.16 -40.77
N LYS A 8 -12.58 -35.04 -41.47
CA LYS A 8 -11.58 -34.22 -42.16
C LYS A 8 -10.38 -33.93 -41.23
N PRO A 9 -9.14 -33.85 -41.74
CA PRO A 9 -8.02 -33.35 -40.96
C PRO A 9 -8.33 -31.90 -40.54
N ALA A 10 -8.07 -31.57 -39.29
CA ALA A 10 -8.15 -30.20 -38.80
C ALA A 10 -7.27 -29.30 -39.67
N GLU A 11 -7.84 -28.19 -40.14
CA GLU A 11 -7.13 -27.12 -40.80
C GLU A 11 -5.95 -26.69 -39.90
N SER A 12 -4.80 -26.49 -40.53
CA SER A 12 -3.54 -26.27 -39.83
C SER A 12 -3.63 -25.05 -38.91
N HIS A 13 -3.06 -25.17 -37.71
CA HIS A 13 -2.96 -24.11 -36.69
C HIS A 13 -2.14 -22.86 -37.14
N SER A 14 -1.87 -22.68 -38.43
CA SER A 14 -1.07 -21.57 -38.97
C SER A 14 -1.90 -20.38 -39.46
N GLU A 15 -3.21 -20.51 -39.65
CA GLU A 15 -4.05 -19.41 -40.19
C GLU A 15 -4.76 -18.56 -39.10
N LEU A 16 -4.68 -18.94 -37.83
CA LEU A 16 -5.28 -18.18 -36.71
C LEU A 16 -4.31 -17.17 -36.06
N ALA A 17 -3.07 -17.06 -36.54
CA ALA A 17 -2.05 -16.20 -35.94
C ALA A 17 -2.11 -14.71 -36.37
N GLY A 18 -3.08 -14.32 -37.21
CA GLY A 18 -3.07 -13.02 -37.89
C GLY A 18 -4.16 -12.01 -37.50
N MET A 19 -5.15 -12.38 -36.68
CA MET A 19 -6.23 -11.46 -36.31
C MET A 19 -5.99 -10.90 -34.90
N ALA A 20 -5.34 -9.73 -34.82
CA ALA A 20 -5.39 -8.92 -33.62
C ALA A 20 -6.85 -8.60 -33.30
N ASP A 21 -7.32 -9.02 -32.12
CA ASP A 21 -8.66 -8.71 -31.62
C ASP A 21 -8.86 -7.18 -31.63
N PRO A 22 -9.78 -6.63 -32.45
CA PRO A 22 -10.03 -5.20 -32.54
C PRO A 22 -10.51 -4.57 -31.21
N GLY A 23 -10.90 -5.40 -30.22
CA GLY A 23 -11.30 -5.00 -28.88
C GLY A 23 -10.20 -5.12 -27.80
N ALA A 24 -9.02 -5.65 -28.13
CA ALA A 24 -7.94 -5.79 -27.16
C ALA A 24 -7.35 -4.41 -26.82
N LYS A 25 -7.66 -3.89 -25.63
CA LYS A 25 -7.02 -2.67 -25.12
C LYS A 25 -5.50 -2.86 -25.13
N ALA A 26 -4.78 -1.90 -25.69
CA ALA A 26 -3.33 -1.87 -25.63
C ALA A 26 -2.86 -1.99 -24.17
N GLN A 27 -1.80 -2.76 -23.96
CA GLN A 27 -1.19 -2.89 -22.63
C GLN A 27 -0.81 -1.49 -22.11
N PRO A 28 -1.06 -1.20 -20.81
CA PRO A 28 -0.67 0.08 -20.22
C PRO A 28 0.81 0.39 -20.47
N THR A 29 1.10 1.65 -20.81
CA THR A 29 2.50 2.11 -20.91
C THR A 29 3.07 2.33 -19.52
N LEU A 30 4.40 2.25 -19.38
CA LEU A 30 5.07 2.59 -18.11
C LEU A 30 4.67 3.97 -17.58
N PHE A 31 4.46 4.94 -18.48
CA PHE A 31 3.98 6.26 -18.10
C PHE A 31 2.54 6.21 -17.54
N GLY A 32 1.64 5.44 -18.16
CA GLY A 32 0.29 5.25 -17.64
C GLY A 32 0.27 4.61 -16.25
N GLU A 33 1.12 3.60 -16.04
CA GLU A 33 1.29 2.95 -14.74
C GLU A 33 1.86 3.90 -13.69
N PHE A 34 2.86 4.71 -14.06
CA PHE A 34 3.46 5.72 -13.20
C PHE A 34 2.40 6.74 -12.71
N ILE A 35 1.55 7.24 -13.61
CA ILE A 35 0.45 8.15 -13.25
C ILE A 35 -0.59 7.43 -12.37
N ALA A 36 -0.92 6.18 -12.69
CA ALA A 36 -1.85 5.39 -11.88
C ALA A 36 -1.33 5.18 -10.45
N GLU A 37 -0.05 4.88 -10.26
CA GLU A 37 0.58 4.74 -8.95
C GLU A 37 0.61 6.06 -8.16
N ILE A 38 0.83 7.21 -8.83
CA ILE A 38 0.69 8.53 -8.21
C ILE A 38 -0.74 8.73 -7.69
N LEU A 39 -1.73 8.59 -8.57
CA LEU A 39 -3.12 8.90 -8.25
C LEU A 39 -3.72 7.93 -7.23
N GLY A 40 -3.39 6.64 -7.33
CA GLY A 40 -3.78 5.63 -6.36
C GLY A 40 -3.20 5.92 -4.98
N SER A 41 -1.89 6.23 -4.90
CA SER A 41 -1.23 6.57 -3.63
C SER A 41 -1.78 7.87 -3.04
N MET A 42 -2.11 8.84 -3.89
CA MET A 42 -2.77 10.09 -3.48
C MET A 42 -4.16 9.83 -2.87
N MET A 43 -4.94 8.87 -3.39
CA MET A 43 -6.22 8.51 -2.75
C MET A 43 -6.00 7.95 -1.34
N ILE A 44 -5.02 7.06 -1.15
CA ILE A 44 -4.69 6.55 0.19
C ILE A 44 -4.34 7.71 1.13
N ALA A 45 -3.49 8.62 0.66
CA ALA A 45 -3.05 9.79 1.42
C ALA A 45 -4.21 10.72 1.81
N LEU A 46 -5.12 11.03 0.89
CA LEU A 46 -6.23 11.94 1.16
C LEU A 46 -7.13 11.42 2.30
N PHE A 47 -7.53 10.14 2.21
CA PHE A 47 -8.38 9.54 3.24
C PHE A 47 -7.63 9.24 4.54
N GLY A 48 -6.38 8.78 4.43
CA GLY A 48 -5.54 8.43 5.58
C GLY A 48 -5.10 9.64 6.39
N PHE A 49 -4.54 10.67 5.76
CA PHE A 49 -4.14 11.88 6.47
C PHE A 49 -5.33 12.76 6.84
N GLY A 50 -6.37 12.79 5.99
CA GLY A 50 -7.59 13.57 6.25
C GLY A 50 -8.27 13.17 7.55
N VAL A 51 -8.42 11.87 7.81
CA VAL A 51 -9.01 11.41 9.09
C VAL A 51 -8.12 11.73 10.29
N VAL A 52 -6.80 11.62 10.16
CA VAL A 52 -5.90 11.92 11.28
C VAL A 52 -5.92 13.41 11.57
N ALA A 53 -5.94 14.26 10.54
CA ALA A 53 -6.11 15.70 10.67
C ALA A 53 -7.45 16.04 11.35
N GLN A 54 -8.56 15.40 10.93
CA GLN A 54 -9.88 15.60 11.53
C GLN A 54 -9.91 15.23 13.01
N VAL A 55 -9.38 14.05 13.36
CA VAL A 55 -9.33 13.59 14.76
C VAL A 55 -8.45 14.50 15.60
N THR A 56 -7.29 14.92 15.07
CA THR A 56 -6.33 15.78 15.78
C THR A 56 -6.88 17.19 16.00
N VAL A 57 -7.36 17.84 14.94
CA VAL A 57 -7.92 19.20 14.99
C VAL A 57 -9.24 19.22 15.77
N GLY A 58 -10.07 18.20 15.59
CA GLY A 58 -11.35 18.04 16.30
C GLY A 58 -11.20 17.55 17.74
N ALA A 59 -9.97 17.39 18.25
CA ALA A 59 -9.68 16.90 19.60
C ALA A 59 -10.46 15.60 19.97
N GLY A 60 -10.60 14.69 19.00
CA GLY A 60 -11.32 13.43 19.17
C GLY A 60 -12.86 13.51 19.10
N ALA A 61 -13.45 14.69 18.94
CA ALA A 61 -14.91 14.85 18.88
C ALA A 61 -15.53 14.31 17.57
N LEU A 62 -14.72 14.17 16.51
CA LEU A 62 -15.16 13.74 15.17
C LEU A 62 -14.52 12.40 14.75
N GLY A 63 -14.09 11.59 15.73
CA GLY A 63 -13.51 10.26 15.51
C GLY A 63 -12.36 9.93 16.46
N GLY A 64 -11.87 8.71 16.38
CA GLY A 64 -10.76 8.20 17.17
C GLY A 64 -9.88 7.23 16.39
N HIS A 65 -9.19 6.36 17.13
CA HIS A 65 -8.33 5.34 16.52
C HIS A 65 -9.10 4.43 15.56
N ASP A 66 -10.36 4.16 15.88
CA ASP A 66 -11.24 3.31 15.09
C ASP A 66 -11.58 3.91 13.72
N SER A 67 -12.01 5.18 13.70
CA SER A 67 -12.26 5.92 12.46
C SER A 67 -10.98 6.07 11.63
N ILE A 68 -9.83 6.22 12.29
CA ILE A 68 -8.54 6.29 11.61
C ILE A 68 -8.28 5.00 10.84
N ALA A 69 -8.36 3.84 11.51
CA ALA A 69 -8.13 2.54 10.87
C ALA A 69 -9.09 2.28 9.70
N TRP A 70 -10.38 2.59 9.87
CA TRP A 70 -11.38 2.46 8.80
C TRP A 70 -11.04 3.33 7.58
N SER A 71 -10.73 4.61 7.79
CA SER A 71 -10.45 5.53 6.68
C SER A 71 -9.17 5.14 5.94
N TRP A 72 -8.12 4.66 6.63
CA TRP A 72 -6.92 4.15 5.97
C TRP A 72 -7.22 2.96 5.06
N GLY A 73 -8.01 1.99 5.53
CA GLY A 73 -8.42 0.84 4.70
C GLY A 73 -9.33 1.23 3.52
N LEU A 74 -10.23 2.20 3.71
CA LEU A 74 -11.03 2.76 2.61
C LEU A 74 -10.15 3.48 1.58
N GLY A 75 -9.18 4.27 2.03
CA GLY A 75 -8.20 4.93 1.17
C GLY A 75 -7.44 3.93 0.30
N VAL A 76 -7.00 2.79 0.88
CA VAL A 76 -6.38 1.68 0.16
C VAL A 76 -7.33 1.07 -0.88
N THR A 77 -8.57 0.79 -0.49
CA THR A 77 -9.59 0.27 -1.42
C THR A 77 -9.79 1.20 -2.63
N PHE A 78 -9.95 2.51 -2.39
CA PHE A 78 -10.16 3.49 -3.45
C PHE A 78 -8.89 3.71 -4.29
N GLY A 79 -7.71 3.67 -3.68
CA GLY A 79 -6.44 3.69 -4.40
C GLY A 79 -6.35 2.52 -5.39
N ILE A 80 -6.72 1.32 -4.97
CA ILE A 80 -6.74 0.13 -5.83
C ILE A 80 -7.79 0.27 -6.94
N PHE A 81 -8.98 0.83 -6.66
CA PHE A 81 -9.96 1.11 -7.72
C PHE A 81 -9.44 2.08 -8.79
N VAL A 82 -8.64 3.07 -8.40
CA VAL A 82 -8.04 4.03 -9.34
C VAL A 82 -6.93 3.39 -10.15
N ALA A 83 -6.03 2.64 -9.51
CA ALA A 83 -4.77 2.23 -10.13
C ALA A 83 -4.75 0.79 -10.64
N GLY A 84 -5.66 -0.08 -10.16
CA GLY A 84 -5.54 -1.53 -10.26
C GLY A 84 -5.59 -2.07 -11.68
N THR A 85 -6.44 -1.50 -12.54
CA THR A 85 -6.57 -1.93 -13.95
C THR A 85 -5.42 -1.47 -14.84
N ILE A 86 -4.61 -0.51 -14.38
CA ILE A 86 -3.53 0.10 -15.16
C ILE A 86 -2.17 -0.42 -14.69
N SER A 87 -1.89 -0.34 -13.39
CA SER A 87 -0.56 -0.59 -12.81
C SER A 87 -0.46 -1.88 -11.99
N GLY A 88 -1.59 -2.50 -11.67
CA GLY A 88 -1.69 -3.53 -10.63
C GLY A 88 -1.86 -2.96 -9.21
N ALA A 89 -1.85 -1.63 -9.04
CA ALA A 89 -2.03 -0.94 -7.76
C ALA A 89 -1.11 -1.47 -6.65
N HIS A 90 0.20 -1.35 -6.85
CA HIS A 90 1.15 -1.67 -5.78
C HIS A 90 1.02 -0.66 -4.63
N LEU A 91 1.01 0.63 -4.96
CA LEU A 91 0.78 1.77 -4.08
C LEU A 91 1.67 1.80 -2.82
N ASN A 92 2.74 1.01 -2.81
CA ASN A 92 3.60 0.72 -1.68
C ASN A 92 4.95 0.15 -2.18
N PRO A 93 6.09 0.78 -1.82
CA PRO A 93 7.42 0.29 -2.18
C PRO A 93 7.71 -1.13 -1.69
N ALA A 94 7.26 -1.48 -0.49
CA ALA A 94 7.49 -2.79 0.11
C ALA A 94 6.71 -3.88 -0.65
N VAL A 95 5.46 -3.60 -1.05
CA VAL A 95 4.68 -4.49 -1.92
C VAL A 95 5.31 -4.61 -3.30
N THR A 96 5.75 -3.50 -3.90
CA THR A 96 6.43 -3.50 -5.20
C THR A 96 7.65 -4.41 -5.20
N LEU A 97 8.48 -4.34 -4.16
CA LEU A 97 9.65 -5.20 -3.99
C LEU A 97 9.26 -6.67 -3.78
N ALA A 98 8.26 -6.96 -2.96
CA ALA A 98 7.80 -8.33 -2.76
C ALA A 98 7.25 -8.97 -4.05
N VAL A 99 6.46 -8.23 -4.83
CA VAL A 99 5.92 -8.72 -6.11
C VAL A 99 7.07 -8.88 -7.13
N ALA A 100 8.06 -7.99 -7.17
CA ALA A 100 9.26 -8.16 -8.00
C ALA A 100 10.05 -9.42 -7.62
N LEU A 101 10.19 -9.68 -6.31
CA LEU A 101 10.96 -10.80 -5.78
C LEU A 101 10.26 -12.16 -5.98
N TYR A 102 8.93 -12.21 -5.82
CA TYR A 102 8.20 -13.47 -5.72
C TYR A 102 7.17 -13.73 -6.83
N LYS A 103 6.79 -12.70 -7.60
CA LYS A 103 5.68 -12.75 -8.57
C LYS A 103 6.07 -12.33 -9.98
N GLY A 104 7.37 -12.14 -10.25
CA GLY A 104 7.88 -11.86 -11.59
C GLY A 104 7.62 -10.44 -12.10
N PHE A 105 7.35 -9.47 -11.23
CA PHE A 105 7.24 -8.08 -11.66
C PHE A 105 8.59 -7.55 -12.16
N PRO A 106 8.66 -6.88 -13.34
CA PRO A 106 9.94 -6.47 -13.93
C PRO A 106 10.72 -5.51 -13.03
N TRP A 107 11.96 -5.88 -12.70
CA TRP A 107 12.85 -5.05 -11.86
C TRP A 107 13.11 -3.66 -12.42
N SER A 108 13.06 -3.48 -13.75
CA SER A 108 13.18 -2.16 -14.40
C SER A 108 12.06 -1.19 -14.04
N LYS A 109 10.91 -1.69 -13.56
CA LYS A 109 9.74 -0.88 -13.19
C LYS A 109 9.70 -0.53 -11.70
N VAL A 110 10.50 -1.20 -10.87
CA VAL A 110 10.51 -1.00 -9.40
C VAL A 110 10.84 0.44 -9.04
N GLY A 111 11.92 1.00 -9.60
CA GLY A 111 12.31 2.40 -9.36
C GLY A 111 11.21 3.40 -9.74
N PRO A 112 10.69 3.37 -10.99
CA PRO A 112 9.57 4.22 -11.40
C PRO A 112 8.34 4.15 -10.48
N TYR A 113 7.95 2.94 -10.05
CA TYR A 113 6.81 2.75 -9.15
C TYR A 113 7.07 3.40 -7.78
N ILE A 114 8.25 3.18 -7.18
CA ILE A 114 8.60 3.78 -5.88
C ILE A 114 8.56 5.31 -5.97
N VAL A 115 9.10 5.90 -7.03
CA VAL A 115 9.07 7.35 -7.24
C VAL A 115 7.63 7.86 -7.39
N ALA A 116 6.80 7.19 -8.18
CA ALA A 116 5.38 7.52 -8.34
C ALA A 116 4.63 7.51 -7.00
N GLN A 117 4.84 6.46 -6.21
CA GLN A 117 4.18 6.29 -4.92
C GLN A 117 4.57 7.42 -3.93
N VAL A 118 5.86 7.74 -3.85
CA VAL A 118 6.36 8.84 -3.00
C VAL A 118 5.75 10.18 -3.43
N ILE A 119 5.68 10.46 -4.74
CA ILE A 119 5.04 11.66 -5.27
C ILE A 119 3.55 11.69 -4.88
N GLY A 120 2.83 10.57 -5.04
CA GLY A 120 1.41 10.49 -4.71
C GLY A 120 1.12 10.77 -3.23
N PHE A 121 1.88 10.15 -2.31
CA PHE A 121 1.73 10.41 -0.88
C PHE A 121 2.15 11.83 -0.48
N PHE A 122 3.21 12.37 -1.09
CA PHE A 122 3.61 13.77 -0.91
C PHE A 122 2.47 14.73 -1.32
N LEU A 123 1.91 14.56 -2.51
CA LEU A 123 0.85 15.43 -3.04
C LEU A 123 -0.45 15.31 -2.22
N GLY A 124 -0.82 14.09 -1.81
CA GLY A 124 -2.00 13.89 -0.96
C GLY A 124 -1.82 14.49 0.43
N ALA A 125 -0.65 14.34 1.04
CA ALA A 125 -0.34 14.98 2.33
C ALA A 125 -0.37 16.51 2.21
N LEU A 126 0.21 17.07 1.13
CA LEU A 126 0.17 18.50 0.86
C LEU A 126 -1.27 19.00 0.69
N ALA A 127 -2.12 18.27 -0.03
CA ALA A 127 -3.53 18.63 -0.19
C ALA A 127 -4.27 18.66 1.16
N ILE A 128 -4.04 17.69 2.03
CA ILE A 128 -4.62 17.67 3.39
C ILE A 128 -4.05 18.80 4.26
N TYR A 129 -2.75 19.04 4.23
CA TYR A 129 -2.14 20.18 4.93
C TYR A 129 -2.79 21.50 4.50
N LEU A 130 -2.95 21.74 3.20
CA LEU A 130 -3.59 22.96 2.68
C LEU A 130 -5.06 23.05 3.11
N ASN A 131 -5.79 21.93 3.10
CA ASN A 131 -7.19 21.89 3.53
C ASN A 131 -7.37 22.21 5.04
N TYR A 132 -6.41 21.80 5.88
CA TYR A 132 -6.46 22.00 7.33
C TYR A 132 -5.51 23.10 7.84
N MET A 133 -4.85 23.86 6.96
CA MET A 133 -3.70 24.72 7.31
C MET A 133 -4.00 25.70 8.45
N TYR A 134 -5.15 26.38 8.40
CA TYR A 134 -5.55 27.33 9.43
C TYR A 134 -5.90 26.63 10.75
N SER A 135 -6.59 25.50 10.70
CA SER A 135 -6.99 24.75 11.89
C SER A 135 -5.79 24.08 12.57
N LEU A 136 -4.82 23.56 11.80
CA LEU A 136 -3.54 23.06 12.30
C LEU A 136 -2.75 24.18 12.96
N LYS A 137 -2.63 25.33 12.30
CA LYS A 137 -1.94 26.51 12.85
C LYS A 137 -2.59 27.02 14.15
N ALA A 138 -3.90 26.92 14.28
CA ALA A 138 -4.61 27.34 15.49
C ALA A 138 -4.25 26.48 16.71
N ILE A 139 -4.05 25.17 16.53
CA ILE A 139 -3.72 24.25 17.64
C ILE A 139 -2.22 24.07 17.85
N ASP A 140 -1.39 24.32 16.83
CA ASP A 140 0.05 24.10 16.83
C ASP A 140 0.77 25.08 15.89
N PRO A 141 0.85 26.37 16.26
CA PRO A 141 1.46 27.40 15.43
C PRO A 141 2.96 27.17 15.19
N GLY A 142 3.60 26.37 16.05
CA GLY A 142 5.01 26.03 15.98
C GLY A 142 5.34 24.84 15.07
N LYS A 143 4.35 24.12 14.54
CA LYS A 143 4.55 22.89 13.74
C LYS A 143 5.42 21.87 14.47
N THR A 144 4.93 21.42 15.61
CA THR A 144 5.62 20.51 16.53
C THR A 144 5.09 19.08 16.39
N LEU A 145 5.56 18.18 17.27
CA LEU A 145 5.06 16.81 17.40
C LEU A 145 3.54 16.72 17.58
N LYS A 146 2.90 17.80 18.07
CA LYS A 146 1.44 17.86 18.26
C LYS A 146 0.67 17.67 16.95
N THR A 147 1.21 18.12 15.82
CA THR A 147 0.58 17.95 14.50
C THR A 147 1.42 17.17 13.50
N GLN A 148 2.68 16.88 13.80
CA GLN A 148 3.52 15.99 12.97
C GLN A 148 2.90 14.59 12.81
N GLY A 149 2.32 14.05 13.89
CA GLY A 149 1.64 12.74 13.85
C GLY A 149 0.45 12.65 12.88
N VAL A 150 0.01 13.77 12.30
CA VAL A 150 -0.99 13.78 11.23
C VAL A 150 -0.46 13.17 9.95
N PHE A 151 0.82 13.40 9.62
CA PHE A 151 1.38 13.06 8.31
C PHE A 151 2.43 11.95 8.40
N SER A 152 3.23 11.90 9.48
CA SER A 152 4.24 10.86 9.68
C SER A 152 4.01 10.04 10.95
N THR A 153 4.48 8.80 10.93
CA THR A 153 4.41 7.87 12.06
C THR A 153 5.55 8.10 13.05
N LEU A 154 5.33 7.73 14.31
CA LEU A 154 6.28 7.91 15.39
C LEU A 154 6.15 6.76 16.40
N PRO A 155 7.24 6.36 17.09
CA PRO A 155 7.17 5.39 18.17
C PRO A 155 6.14 5.80 19.23
N GLY A 156 5.30 4.87 19.64
CA GLY A 156 4.20 5.10 20.58
C GLY A 156 3.23 6.19 20.10
N ASN A 157 3.08 6.40 18.78
CA ASN A 157 2.31 7.50 18.20
C ASN A 157 2.76 8.89 18.69
N GLY A 158 4.07 9.05 18.96
CA GLY A 158 4.68 10.33 19.33
C GLY A 158 4.52 10.72 20.81
N THR A 159 3.92 9.87 21.65
CA THR A 159 3.88 10.09 23.11
C THR A 159 5.02 9.37 23.82
N ASN A 160 5.47 9.93 24.94
CA ASN A 160 6.40 9.29 25.88
C ASN A 160 5.68 8.49 26.97
N ALA A 161 4.34 8.38 26.89
CA ALA A 161 3.55 7.59 27.84
C ALA A 161 3.74 6.07 27.65
N TYR A 162 4.16 5.64 26.47
CA TYR A 162 4.51 4.25 26.18
C TYR A 162 6.02 4.12 26.04
N ASP A 163 6.61 3.05 26.58
CA ASP A 163 8.05 2.83 26.53
C ASP A 163 8.51 2.21 25.18
N VAL A 164 7.96 2.72 24.08
CA VAL A 164 8.28 2.24 22.73
C VAL A 164 9.49 2.99 22.21
N HIS A 165 10.52 2.23 21.84
CA HIS A 165 11.76 2.70 21.26
C HIS A 165 11.98 2.08 19.87
N ILE A 166 13.02 2.55 19.16
CA ILE A 166 13.38 2.09 17.81
C ILE A 166 13.31 0.56 17.62
N PRO A 167 13.89 -0.29 18.49
CA PRO A 167 13.83 -1.75 18.25
C PRO A 167 12.39 -2.29 18.21
N GLN A 168 11.53 -1.79 19.09
CA GLN A 168 10.13 -2.22 19.17
C GLN A 168 9.31 -1.65 18.00
N ALA A 169 9.53 -0.39 17.62
CA ALA A 169 8.91 0.22 16.45
C ALA A 169 9.32 -0.50 15.15
N LEU A 170 10.61 -0.86 15.02
CA LEU A 170 11.10 -1.62 13.88
C LEU A 170 10.45 -3.01 13.79
N LEU A 171 10.35 -3.73 14.92
CA LEU A 171 9.67 -5.03 14.97
C LEU A 171 8.19 -4.90 14.59
N ASP A 172 7.51 -3.86 15.06
CA ASP A 172 6.11 -3.56 14.71
C ASP A 172 5.94 -3.38 13.19
N GLN A 173 6.80 -2.58 12.57
CA GLN A 173 6.78 -2.36 11.12
C GLN A 173 7.09 -3.63 10.31
N VAL A 174 8.02 -4.46 10.79
CA VAL A 174 8.31 -5.77 10.19
C VAL A 174 7.08 -6.68 10.27
N LEU A 175 6.47 -6.81 11.46
CA LEU A 175 5.34 -7.70 11.68
C LEU A 175 4.11 -7.26 10.88
N GLY A 176 3.73 -5.98 10.96
CA GLY A 176 2.58 -5.45 10.24
C GLY A 176 2.72 -5.62 8.72
N THR A 177 3.91 -5.36 8.18
CA THR A 177 4.13 -5.50 6.73
C THR A 177 4.25 -6.95 6.29
N ALA A 178 4.78 -7.85 7.14
CA ALA A 178 4.77 -9.28 6.87
C ALA A 178 3.33 -9.82 6.77
N VAL A 179 2.46 -9.43 7.70
CA VAL A 179 1.03 -9.77 7.65
C VAL A 179 0.38 -9.19 6.40
N LEU A 180 0.65 -7.92 6.06
CA LEU A 180 0.13 -7.27 4.87
C LEU A 180 0.48 -8.06 3.60
N VAL A 181 1.76 -8.32 3.35
CA VAL A 181 2.20 -8.97 2.11
C VAL A 181 1.77 -10.44 2.06
N PHE A 182 1.82 -11.15 3.19
CA PHE A 182 1.32 -12.52 3.27
C PHE A 182 -0.15 -12.60 2.86
N LEU A 183 -1.00 -11.72 3.39
CA LEU A 183 -2.43 -11.73 3.10
C LEU A 183 -2.76 -11.19 1.71
N ILE A 184 -1.99 -10.22 1.19
CA ILE A 184 -2.10 -9.80 -0.22
C ILE A 184 -1.86 -11.01 -1.13
N PHE A 185 -0.76 -11.75 -0.93
CA PHE A 185 -0.49 -12.95 -1.73
C PHE A 185 -1.55 -14.03 -1.55
N ALA A 186 -2.07 -14.22 -0.34
CA ALA A 186 -3.17 -15.15 -0.09
C ALA A 186 -4.44 -14.75 -0.87
N ILE A 187 -4.78 -13.46 -0.92
CA ILE A 187 -5.93 -12.97 -1.68
C ILE A 187 -5.71 -13.15 -3.18
N THR A 188 -4.52 -12.80 -3.68
CA THR A 188 -4.25 -12.85 -5.13
C THR A 188 -4.10 -14.27 -5.67
N ASP A 189 -3.59 -15.21 -4.86
CA ASP A 189 -3.32 -16.58 -5.29
C ASP A 189 -4.37 -17.59 -4.79
N ALA A 190 -4.67 -17.58 -3.48
CA ALA A 190 -5.44 -18.65 -2.84
C ALA A 190 -6.94 -18.52 -3.07
N LEU A 191 -7.44 -17.28 -3.21
CA LEU A 191 -8.81 -17.04 -3.70
C LEU A 191 -8.93 -17.25 -5.21
N GLY A 192 -8.00 -17.98 -5.87
CA GLY A 192 -7.97 -18.29 -7.31
C GLY A 192 -9.21 -18.97 -7.94
N ALA A 193 -10.38 -18.88 -7.31
CA ALA A 193 -11.70 -19.27 -7.83
C ALA A 193 -12.69 -18.08 -8.06
N ASN A 194 -12.23 -16.82 -8.14
CA ASN A 194 -12.97 -15.59 -8.59
C ASN A 194 -13.46 -14.57 -7.53
N PRO A 195 -12.63 -13.96 -6.66
CA PRO A 195 -12.94 -12.61 -6.22
C PRO A 195 -12.81 -11.71 -7.46
N THR A 196 -13.85 -10.93 -7.73
CA THR A 196 -13.73 -9.87 -8.75
C THR A 196 -12.61 -8.91 -8.32
N PRO A 197 -12.00 -8.16 -9.24
CA PRO A 197 -11.03 -7.12 -8.87
C PRO A 197 -11.53 -6.19 -7.76
N ALA A 198 -12.85 -5.96 -7.72
CA ALA A 198 -13.49 -5.18 -6.68
C ALA A 198 -13.44 -5.85 -5.29
N VAL A 199 -13.71 -7.16 -5.20
CA VAL A 199 -13.62 -7.92 -3.95
C VAL A 199 -12.16 -7.95 -3.45
N SER A 200 -11.19 -8.16 -4.33
CA SER A 200 -9.78 -8.13 -3.95
C SER A 200 -9.36 -6.77 -3.39
N ALA A 201 -9.79 -5.67 -4.03
CA ALA A 201 -9.50 -4.32 -3.55
C ALA A 201 -10.09 -4.07 -2.15
N ILE A 202 -11.35 -4.44 -1.93
CA ILE A 202 -12.01 -4.31 -0.61
C ILE A 202 -11.29 -5.15 0.44
N ALA A 203 -10.95 -6.40 0.10
CA ALA A 203 -10.25 -7.29 1.03
C ALA A 203 -8.87 -6.75 1.42
N VAL A 204 -8.12 -6.17 0.48
CA VAL A 204 -6.83 -5.51 0.78
C VAL A 204 -7.02 -4.28 1.67
N GLY A 205 -8.07 -3.48 1.44
CA GLY A 205 -8.44 -2.41 2.36
C GLY A 205 -8.73 -2.92 3.77
N LEU A 206 -9.49 -4.00 3.90
CA LEU A 206 -9.83 -4.61 5.19
C LEU A 206 -8.61 -5.20 5.91
N ILE A 207 -7.59 -5.68 5.19
CA ILE A 207 -6.30 -6.06 5.81
C ILE A 207 -5.72 -4.85 6.53
N VAL A 208 -5.70 -3.68 5.89
CA VAL A 208 -5.14 -2.46 6.47
C VAL A 208 -5.97 -1.98 7.67
N VAL A 209 -7.31 -2.10 7.64
CA VAL A 209 -8.15 -1.84 8.82
C VAL A 209 -7.76 -2.77 9.97
N GLY A 210 -7.64 -4.08 9.70
CA GLY A 210 -7.29 -5.08 10.71
C GLY A 210 -5.90 -4.85 11.31
N ILE A 211 -4.90 -4.51 10.49
CA ILE A 211 -3.57 -4.13 10.96
C ILE A 211 -3.66 -2.86 11.82
N GLY A 212 -4.43 -1.86 11.41
CA GLY A 212 -4.65 -0.64 12.19
C GLY A 212 -5.20 -0.93 13.59
N PHE A 213 -6.23 -1.78 13.70
CA PHE A 213 -6.79 -2.19 14.99
C PHE A 213 -5.85 -3.02 15.85
N ALA A 214 -5.05 -3.90 15.24
CA ALA A 214 -4.26 -4.88 15.97
C ALA A 214 -2.85 -4.39 16.33
N LEU A 215 -2.24 -3.58 15.47
CA LEU A 215 -0.82 -3.22 15.50
C LEU A 215 -0.59 -1.70 15.45
N GLY A 216 -1.63 -0.88 15.62
CA GLY A 216 -1.50 0.55 15.39
C GLY A 216 -0.94 1.40 16.53
N LEU A 217 -0.68 0.82 17.71
CA LEU A 217 -0.21 1.58 18.87
C LEU A 217 1.29 1.90 18.81
N ASN A 218 2.11 0.92 18.46
CA ASN A 218 3.55 1.00 18.67
C ASN A 218 4.24 1.94 17.69
N ASP A 219 3.80 2.00 16.44
CA ASP A 219 4.43 2.87 15.43
C ASP A 219 3.44 3.32 14.35
N GLY A 220 2.15 3.41 14.68
CA GLY A 220 1.13 3.94 13.77
C GLY A 220 0.96 3.16 12.47
N TYR A 221 1.40 1.89 12.42
CA TYR A 221 1.25 0.96 11.30
C TYR A 221 1.58 1.56 9.92
N ALA A 222 2.73 2.25 9.79
CA ALA A 222 3.12 2.85 8.52
C ALA A 222 3.08 1.85 7.35
N ILE A 223 3.67 0.66 7.51
CA ILE A 223 3.66 -0.54 6.63
C ILE A 223 3.93 -0.28 5.14
N ASN A 224 4.35 0.93 4.80
CA ASN A 224 4.49 1.45 3.45
C ASN A 224 5.53 2.59 3.48
N PRO A 225 6.73 2.38 2.89
CA PRO A 225 7.78 3.38 2.89
C PRO A 225 7.38 4.72 2.24
N ALA A 226 6.57 4.71 1.17
CA ALA A 226 6.14 5.94 0.50
C ALA A 226 5.12 6.72 1.34
N ARG A 227 4.25 6.01 2.06
CA ARG A 227 3.24 6.57 2.97
C ARG A 227 3.82 7.35 4.13
N ASP A 228 5.08 7.11 4.47
CA ASP A 228 5.75 7.79 5.57
C ASP A 228 6.81 8.78 5.07
N PHE A 229 7.64 8.37 4.10
CA PHE A 229 8.70 9.23 3.56
C PHE A 229 8.16 10.44 2.77
N GLY A 230 7.17 10.23 1.89
CA GLY A 230 6.59 11.30 1.08
C GLY A 230 6.00 12.44 1.94
N PRO A 231 5.16 12.14 2.94
CA PRO A 231 4.64 13.16 3.84
C PRO A 231 5.69 13.80 4.74
N ARG A 232 6.72 13.07 5.22
CA ARG A 232 7.84 13.71 5.96
C ARG A 232 8.56 14.76 5.13
N LEU A 233 8.77 14.48 3.84
CA LEU A 233 9.35 15.44 2.92
C LEU A 233 8.46 16.69 2.79
N MET A 234 7.13 16.49 2.72
CA MET A 234 6.16 17.58 2.74
C MET A 234 6.25 18.38 4.05
N GLU A 235 6.21 17.70 5.20
CA GLU A 235 6.35 18.29 6.54
C GLU A 235 7.59 19.18 6.64
N TRP A 236 8.74 18.65 6.22
CA TRP A 236 10.00 19.39 6.21
C TRP A 236 9.92 20.65 5.33
N ILE A 237 9.34 20.55 4.12
CA ILE A 237 9.18 21.70 3.20
C ILE A 237 8.24 22.76 3.78
N VAL A 238 7.12 22.36 4.42
CA VAL A 238 6.16 23.31 4.99
C VAL A 238 6.59 23.86 6.36
N GLY A 239 7.71 23.37 6.92
CA GLY A 239 8.42 23.98 8.04
C GLY A 239 8.38 23.21 9.36
N TYR A 240 8.01 21.93 9.37
CA TYR A 240 8.23 21.05 10.54
C TYR A 240 9.72 20.73 10.64
N LYS A 241 10.38 21.26 11.67
CA LYS A 241 11.84 21.08 11.85
C LYS A 241 12.22 19.65 12.25
N ASP A 242 11.31 18.97 12.94
CA ASP A 242 11.55 17.64 13.52
C ASP A 242 10.96 16.51 12.65
N ALA A 243 10.60 16.79 11.38
CA ALA A 243 10.00 15.81 10.47
C ALA A 243 10.79 14.49 10.33
N TRP A 244 12.11 14.55 10.55
CA TRP A 244 13.03 13.41 10.44
C TRP A 244 13.30 12.71 11.78
N LEU A 245 12.84 13.28 12.88
CA LEU A 245 13.12 12.88 14.25
C LEU A 245 11.88 12.27 14.92
N ASP A 246 12.10 11.47 15.96
CA ASP A 246 11.07 11.05 16.89
C ASP A 246 10.82 12.07 18.01
N GLN A 247 9.86 11.77 18.89
CA GLN A 247 9.51 12.60 20.04
C GLN A 247 10.63 12.76 21.08
N ARG A 248 11.74 12.04 20.92
CA ARG A 248 12.93 12.06 21.77
C ARG A 248 14.12 12.72 21.07
N GLY A 249 13.94 13.24 19.86
CA GLY A 249 14.99 13.87 19.06
C GLY A 249 15.92 12.87 18.35
N THR A 250 15.53 11.59 18.26
CA THR A 250 16.31 10.55 17.59
C THR A 250 15.95 10.48 16.12
N VAL A 251 16.93 10.31 15.23
CA VAL A 251 16.67 10.12 13.79
C VAL A 251 15.84 8.85 13.57
N PHE A 252 14.62 9.01 13.04
CA PHE A 252 13.62 7.96 13.01
C PHE A 252 13.11 7.60 11.60
N PHE A 253 13.17 8.52 10.64
CA PHE A 253 12.54 8.37 9.31
C PHE A 253 12.88 7.08 8.54
N TRP A 254 13.99 6.42 8.87
CA TRP A 254 14.44 5.19 8.23
C TRP A 254 13.68 3.95 8.71
N VAL A 255 13.08 3.97 9.92
CA VAL A 255 12.38 2.81 10.49
C VAL A 255 11.16 2.43 9.63
N PRO A 256 10.27 3.36 9.24
CA PRO A 256 9.14 3.07 8.35
C PRO A 256 9.54 2.76 6.90
N ILE A 257 10.83 2.77 6.57
CA ILE A 257 11.37 2.33 5.28
C ILE A 257 11.92 0.91 5.40
N VAL A 258 12.86 0.71 6.32
CA VAL A 258 13.58 -0.56 6.47
C VAL A 258 12.67 -1.65 7.04
N GLY A 259 11.86 -1.32 8.06
CA GLY A 259 10.94 -2.26 8.68
C GLY A 259 9.98 -2.88 7.67
N PRO A 260 9.25 -2.08 6.88
CA PRO A 260 8.34 -2.62 5.88
C PRO A 260 9.03 -3.42 4.77
N ILE A 261 10.22 -3.03 4.32
CA ILE A 261 10.96 -3.81 3.32
C ILE A 261 11.31 -5.21 3.85
N ILE A 262 11.84 -5.28 5.08
CA ILE A 262 12.13 -6.57 5.74
C ILE A 262 10.85 -7.38 5.92
N GLY A 263 9.79 -6.74 6.42
CA GLY A 263 8.49 -7.38 6.62
C GLY A 263 7.92 -7.96 5.33
N ALA A 264 7.97 -7.21 4.23
CA ALA A 264 7.49 -7.66 2.92
C ALA A 264 8.25 -8.89 2.39
N ILE A 265 9.57 -8.93 2.56
CA ILE A 265 10.40 -10.10 2.22
C ILE A 265 10.00 -11.29 3.09
N VAL A 266 9.90 -11.11 4.42
CA VAL A 266 9.53 -12.18 5.35
C VAL A 266 8.13 -12.72 5.06
N GLY A 267 7.13 -11.84 4.96
CA GLY A 267 5.74 -12.22 4.72
C GLY A 267 5.54 -12.94 3.39
N GLY A 268 6.13 -12.39 2.32
CA GLY A 268 6.13 -13.04 1.01
C GLY A 268 6.84 -14.39 1.03
N GLY A 269 8.02 -14.47 1.65
CA GLY A 269 8.77 -15.72 1.79
C GLY A 269 8.03 -16.80 2.58
N VAL A 270 7.40 -16.43 3.70
CA VAL A 270 6.57 -17.36 4.50
C VAL A 270 5.39 -17.87 3.69
N TYR A 271 4.68 -16.98 2.97
CA TYR A 271 3.57 -17.39 2.10
C TYR A 271 4.03 -18.40 1.04
N GLN A 272 5.13 -18.09 0.35
CA GLN A 272 5.69 -18.93 -0.71
C GLN A 272 6.17 -20.29 -0.18
N ALA A 273 6.76 -20.32 1.02
CA ALA A 273 7.25 -21.56 1.63
C ALA A 273 6.15 -22.45 2.19
N THR A 274 4.97 -21.91 2.48
CA THR A 274 3.88 -22.61 3.18
C THR A 274 2.64 -22.74 2.29
N ILE A 275 1.81 -21.71 2.22
CA ILE A 275 0.50 -21.74 1.56
C ILE A 275 0.63 -22.01 0.07
N ALA A 276 1.49 -21.26 -0.63
CA ALA A 276 1.61 -21.36 -2.09
C ALA A 276 1.92 -22.79 -2.56
N ARG A 277 2.79 -23.52 -1.85
CA ARG A 277 3.17 -24.90 -2.17
C ARG A 277 2.06 -25.92 -1.95
N THR A 278 1.08 -25.58 -1.13
CA THR A 278 -0.06 -26.47 -0.78
C THR A 278 -1.30 -26.20 -1.61
N LEU A 279 -1.30 -25.17 -2.46
CA LEU A 279 -2.43 -24.86 -3.32
C LEU A 279 -2.67 -25.99 -4.33
N PRO A 280 -3.93 -26.40 -4.55
CA PRO A 280 -4.27 -27.38 -5.59
C PRO A 280 -3.74 -26.94 -6.96
N MET A 281 -3.21 -27.87 -7.75
CA MET A 281 -2.64 -27.59 -9.08
C MET A 281 -3.61 -26.91 -10.06
N THR A 282 -4.92 -27.01 -9.82
CA THR A 282 -5.96 -26.30 -10.59
C THR A 282 -5.93 -24.78 -10.40
N LEU A 283 -5.43 -24.30 -9.26
CA LEU A 283 -5.24 -22.87 -8.96
C LEU A 283 -3.81 -22.40 -9.34
N ALA A 284 -2.82 -23.28 -9.21
CA ALA A 284 -1.41 -22.96 -9.48
C ALA A 284 -1.10 -22.63 -10.96
N LYS A 285 -1.94 -23.06 -11.92
CA LYS A 285 -1.75 -22.79 -13.36
C LYS A 285 -2.20 -21.40 -13.82
N LYS A 286 -2.80 -20.58 -12.93
CA LYS A 286 -3.29 -19.23 -13.24
C LYS A 286 -2.55 -18.10 -12.51
N ALA A 287 -1.59 -18.43 -11.63
CA ALA A 287 -0.82 -17.50 -10.83
C ALA A 287 0.54 -17.18 -11.45
#